data_AF-A0A3N9MT24-F1
#
_entry.id   AF-A0A3N9MT24-F1
#
_cell.length_a   1.000
_cell.length_b   1.000
_cell.length_c   1.000
_cell.angle_alpha   90.00
_cell.angle_beta   90.00
_cell.angle_gamma   90.00
#
_symmetry.space_group_name_H-M   'P 1'
#
loop_
_entity.id
_entity.type
_entity.pdbx_description
1 polymer ?
#
loop_
_entity_poly.entity_id
_entity_poly.type
_entity_poly.pdbx_seq_one_letter_code
_entity_poly.pdbx_strand_id
1 'polypeptide(L)'
;MAAKIAEEIHGPLCDLYHYKPDTKVSLIFQDTDDIANAASYFQSNKIKFWVTSMNWDFRGTHNWLRNVVTHEYTHMIQLGASRKWTRRIPAFYAQVIGYENERRPDVLYGYPNTLISWPLPSVTVPGWFAEGTAQFQFTGSGYDFWDSHRDMLLRQATLSNRLLSFNDMAYFGKTSLESEGVYNQGFSLTKYIAKRAGGPDALAEITRQLSTPYPISMDDAIRKATGKRGVEWYDEWKTWLEDRYGGLKNQLQPYLTKADTLENTGFVNLFPRLSPDGRKVAFISNQNRDYFGQSSLYLHDFDKDEVEILVGGANGALTWLPDGSGVIFSRRAPNSSGSLVHDLFLYKLEDKKTIRLSKGLRSESVDISTDGKRLVFTMNNAGKREIGIAAMPDCSAKKVEMITPEDIIYRHPSLPQEQYYIPRWSPDGGKIAVAHH
;
A
#
# COMPACT_ATOMS: atom_id res chain seq x y z
N MET A 1 -4.95 -22.32 -6.03
CA MET A 1 -3.60 -21.73 -6.20
C MET A 1 -3.00 -21.28 -4.88
N ALA A 2 -3.66 -20.41 -4.10
CA ALA A 2 -3.12 -19.91 -2.83
C ALA A 2 -2.80 -20.98 -1.78
N ALA A 3 -3.62 -22.02 -1.64
CA ALA A 3 -3.32 -23.14 -0.75
C ALA A 3 -1.99 -23.83 -1.10
N LYS A 4 -1.71 -24.04 -2.39
CA LYS A 4 -0.44 -24.61 -2.87
C LYS A 4 0.74 -23.72 -2.49
N ILE A 5 0.61 -22.40 -2.67
CA ILE A 5 1.63 -21.42 -2.28
C ILE A 5 1.88 -21.51 -0.75
N ALA A 6 0.81 -21.57 0.05
CA ALA A 6 0.92 -21.68 1.50
C ALA A 6 1.63 -22.97 1.96
N GLU A 7 1.35 -24.11 1.33
CA GLU A 7 2.06 -25.37 1.59
C GLU A 7 3.55 -25.29 1.20
N GLU A 8 3.88 -24.65 0.07
CA GLU A 8 5.27 -24.46 -0.39
C GLU A 8 6.09 -23.60 0.59
N ILE A 9 5.50 -22.54 1.16
CA ILE A 9 6.20 -21.61 2.06
C ILE A 9 6.17 -22.04 3.53
N HIS A 10 5.26 -22.94 3.92
CA HIS A 10 5.05 -23.33 5.31
C HIS A 10 6.33 -23.88 5.95
N GLY A 11 6.96 -24.87 5.31
CA GLY A 11 8.20 -25.49 5.80
C GLY A 11 9.32 -24.48 6.00
N PRO A 12 9.76 -23.78 4.93
CA PRO A 12 10.85 -22.80 5.03
C PRO A 12 10.64 -21.72 6.10
N LEU A 13 9.42 -21.18 6.23
CA LEU A 13 9.13 -20.17 7.25
C LEU A 13 9.13 -20.75 8.67
N CYS A 14 8.54 -21.95 8.87
CA CYS A 14 8.55 -22.60 10.18
C CYS A 14 9.96 -22.99 10.61
N ASP A 15 10.80 -23.42 9.67
CA ASP A 15 12.19 -23.79 9.93
C ASP A 15 13.03 -22.56 10.30
N LEU A 16 12.87 -21.44 9.57
CA LEU A 16 13.57 -20.19 9.87
C LEU A 16 13.24 -19.65 11.27
N TYR A 17 11.96 -19.62 11.66
CA TYR A 17 11.53 -19.03 12.93
C TYR A 17 11.38 -20.04 14.07
N HIS A 18 11.66 -21.32 13.83
CA HIS A 18 11.46 -22.44 14.76
C HIS A 18 10.08 -22.44 15.43
N TYR A 19 9.04 -22.11 14.65
CA TYR A 19 7.68 -21.98 15.15
C TYR A 19 6.69 -22.60 14.18
N LYS A 20 5.75 -23.38 14.73
CA LYS A 20 4.62 -23.97 13.99
C LYS A 20 3.30 -23.52 14.62
N PRO A 21 2.31 -23.10 13.82
CA PRO A 21 0.97 -22.82 14.33
C PRO A 21 0.38 -24.02 15.09
N ASP A 22 -0.30 -23.74 16.19
CA ASP A 22 -0.94 -24.75 17.07
C ASP A 22 -2.15 -25.43 16.41
N THR A 23 -2.71 -24.82 15.37
CA THR A 23 -3.81 -25.35 14.56
C THR A 23 -3.59 -25.03 13.09
N LYS A 24 -4.40 -25.63 12.20
CA LYS A 24 -4.42 -25.25 10.79
C LYS A 24 -4.69 -23.75 10.61
N VAL A 25 -4.00 -23.14 9.66
CA VAL A 25 -4.20 -21.74 9.26
C VAL A 25 -5.33 -21.69 8.22
N SER A 26 -6.34 -20.86 8.46
CA SER A 26 -7.44 -20.65 7.51
C SER A 26 -7.14 -19.47 6.59
N LEU A 27 -7.20 -19.68 5.28
CA LEU A 27 -7.08 -18.62 4.27
C LEU A 27 -8.48 -18.24 3.78
N ILE A 28 -8.87 -16.98 3.95
CA ILE A 28 -10.20 -16.45 3.59
C ILE A 28 -10.02 -15.47 2.45
N PHE A 29 -10.69 -15.69 1.32
CA PHE A 29 -10.65 -14.82 0.14
C PHE A 29 -11.99 -14.09 -0.01
N GLN A 30 -11.93 -12.76 -0.13
CA GLN A 30 -13.11 -11.90 -0.32
C GLN A 30 -12.95 -11.03 -1.57
N ASP A 31 -13.88 -11.12 -2.51
CA ASP A 31 -13.89 -10.33 -3.74
C ASP A 31 -15.12 -9.41 -3.85
N THR A 32 -15.60 -8.91 -2.71
CA THR A 32 -16.80 -8.07 -2.66
C THR A 32 -16.52 -6.62 -3.02
N ASP A 33 -15.34 -6.12 -2.68
CA ASP A 33 -14.96 -4.71 -2.81
C ASP A 33 -13.59 -4.62 -3.47
N ASP A 34 -13.35 -3.54 -4.21
CA ASP A 34 -12.05 -3.25 -4.81
C ASP A 34 -11.11 -2.64 -3.77
N ILE A 35 -10.65 -3.49 -2.85
CA ILE A 35 -9.66 -3.16 -1.83
C ILE A 35 -8.49 -4.10 -2.04
N ALA A 36 -7.31 -3.57 -2.31
CA ALA A 36 -6.10 -4.39 -2.35
C ALA A 36 -5.46 -4.40 -0.97
N ASN A 37 -5.79 -5.42 -0.17
CA ASN A 37 -5.24 -5.57 1.18
C ASN A 37 -5.27 -7.03 1.63
N ALA A 38 -4.54 -7.33 2.69
CA ALA A 38 -4.66 -8.56 3.44
C ALA A 38 -4.48 -8.30 4.94
N ALA A 39 -4.94 -9.23 5.76
CA ALA A 39 -4.85 -9.11 7.21
C ALA A 39 -4.59 -10.47 7.85
N SER A 40 -3.49 -10.55 8.58
CA SER A 40 -3.11 -11.71 9.37
C SER A 40 -3.60 -11.61 10.82
N TYR A 41 -4.63 -12.39 11.13
CA TYR A 41 -5.15 -12.57 12.49
C TYR A 41 -4.41 -13.72 13.18
N PHE A 42 -3.14 -13.50 13.53
CA PHE A 42 -2.27 -14.49 14.17
C PHE A 42 -2.79 -14.99 15.53
N GLN A 43 -3.73 -14.28 16.15
CA GLN A 43 -4.44 -14.76 17.34
C GLN A 43 -5.54 -15.79 17.05
N SER A 44 -5.91 -15.99 15.79
CA SER A 44 -6.95 -16.95 15.41
C SER A 44 -6.49 -17.95 14.34
N ASN A 45 -5.22 -17.88 13.94
CA ASN A 45 -4.67 -18.63 12.79
C ASN A 45 -5.52 -18.43 11.53
N LYS A 46 -5.90 -17.17 11.26
CA LYS A 46 -6.66 -16.79 10.05
C LYS A 46 -5.91 -15.71 9.29
N ILE A 47 -5.90 -15.84 7.98
CA ILE A 47 -5.41 -14.80 7.06
C ILE A 47 -6.57 -14.48 6.12
N LYS A 48 -6.89 -13.18 6.03
CA LYS A 48 -7.94 -12.68 5.14
C LYS A 48 -7.30 -11.91 4.01
N PHE A 49 -7.67 -12.23 2.78
CA PHE A 49 -7.24 -11.56 1.56
C PHE A 49 -8.43 -10.92 0.88
N TRP A 50 -8.26 -9.68 0.45
CA TRP A 50 -9.14 -9.09 -0.55
C TRP A 50 -8.56 -9.36 -1.94
N VAL A 51 -9.37 -9.92 -2.83
CA VAL A 51 -8.90 -10.48 -4.12
C VAL A 51 -8.82 -9.40 -5.20
N THR A 52 -8.34 -8.21 -4.85
CA THR A 52 -7.96 -7.17 -5.82
C THR A 52 -6.44 -7.10 -5.84
N SER A 53 -5.84 -7.16 -7.04
CA SER A 53 -4.40 -7.00 -7.15
C SER A 53 -3.97 -5.61 -6.67
N MET A 54 -2.94 -5.55 -5.84
CA MET A 54 -2.43 -4.29 -5.34
C MET A 54 -1.72 -3.54 -6.46
N ASN A 55 -2.27 -2.37 -6.78
CA ASN A 55 -1.68 -1.39 -7.66
C ASN A 55 -1.36 -0.16 -6.83
N TRP A 56 -0.21 -0.21 -6.16
CA TRP A 56 0.23 0.83 -5.26
C TRP A 56 1.39 1.58 -5.90
N ASP A 57 1.21 2.87 -6.20
CA ASP A 57 2.19 3.67 -6.94
C ASP A 57 3.55 3.81 -6.23
N PHE A 58 3.63 3.42 -4.96
CA PHE A 58 4.86 3.42 -4.16
C PHE A 58 5.65 2.11 -4.19
N ARG A 59 5.15 1.05 -4.84
CA ARG A 59 5.85 -0.23 -4.97
C ARG A 59 5.89 -0.67 -6.43
N GLY A 60 6.92 -1.42 -6.81
CA GLY A 60 6.97 -2.06 -8.12
C GLY A 60 5.93 -3.16 -8.29
N THR A 61 5.89 -3.77 -9.47
CA THR A 61 5.03 -4.93 -9.74
C THR A 61 5.73 -6.22 -9.32
N HIS A 62 4.98 -7.11 -8.68
CA HIS A 62 5.44 -8.42 -8.22
C HIS A 62 4.42 -9.49 -8.63
N ASN A 63 4.79 -10.78 -8.52
CA ASN A 63 3.79 -11.85 -8.55
C ASN A 63 2.86 -11.70 -7.34
N TRP A 64 1.77 -10.96 -7.53
CA TRP A 64 0.94 -10.45 -6.44
C TRP A 64 0.48 -11.57 -5.49
N LEU A 65 -0.09 -12.65 -6.03
CA LEU A 65 -0.65 -13.71 -5.21
C LEU A 65 0.43 -14.45 -4.42
N ARG A 66 1.60 -14.74 -5.02
CA ARG A 66 2.72 -15.36 -4.31
C ARG A 66 3.30 -14.42 -3.26
N ASN A 67 3.45 -13.15 -3.60
CA ASN A 67 3.97 -12.14 -2.68
C ASN A 67 3.03 -11.99 -1.47
N VAL A 68 1.77 -11.60 -1.69
CA VAL A 68 0.83 -11.30 -0.59
C VAL A 68 0.60 -12.52 0.31
N VAL A 69 0.47 -13.72 -0.26
CA VAL A 69 0.32 -14.94 0.55
C VAL A 69 1.56 -15.18 1.39
N THR A 70 2.76 -15.00 0.83
CA THR A 70 4.01 -15.22 1.58
C THR A 70 4.24 -14.15 2.64
N HIS A 71 3.94 -12.89 2.32
CA HIS A 71 4.04 -11.75 3.21
C HIS A 71 3.16 -11.96 4.45
N GLU A 72 1.87 -12.23 4.25
CA GLU A 72 0.92 -12.47 5.34
C GLU A 72 1.25 -13.74 6.13
N TYR A 73 1.66 -14.81 5.44
CA TYR A 73 2.05 -16.03 6.13
C TYR A 73 3.33 -15.83 6.96
N THR A 74 4.24 -14.95 6.52
CA THR A 74 5.40 -14.55 7.33
C THR A 74 4.94 -13.86 8.61
N HIS A 75 3.97 -12.94 8.58
CA HIS A 75 3.39 -12.38 9.80
C HIS A 75 2.80 -13.46 10.72
N MET A 76 2.07 -14.43 10.18
CA MET A 76 1.50 -15.54 10.95
C MET A 76 2.57 -16.32 11.74
N ILE A 77 3.70 -16.61 11.09
CA ILE A 77 4.79 -17.39 11.68
C ILE A 77 5.65 -16.53 12.60
N GLN A 78 6.14 -15.38 12.12
CA GLN A 78 7.07 -14.50 12.84
C GLN A 78 6.43 -13.88 14.09
N LEU A 79 5.21 -13.33 13.97
CA LEU A 79 4.50 -12.79 15.14
C LEU A 79 4.12 -13.91 16.10
N GLY A 80 3.75 -15.08 15.57
CA GLY A 80 3.49 -16.28 16.36
C GLY A 80 4.69 -16.71 17.21
N ALA A 81 5.89 -16.72 16.61
CA ALA A 81 7.17 -17.03 17.23
C ALA A 81 7.59 -15.97 18.27
N SER A 82 7.25 -14.70 18.03
CA SER A 82 7.60 -13.58 18.93
C SER A 82 6.76 -13.50 20.21
N ARG A 83 5.73 -14.35 20.37
CA ARG A 83 4.79 -14.25 21.49
C ARG A 83 5.42 -14.73 22.80
N LYS A 84 5.17 -13.96 23.87
CA LYS A 84 5.53 -14.33 25.24
C LYS A 84 4.64 -15.43 25.84
N TRP A 85 3.39 -15.54 25.39
CA TRP A 85 2.41 -16.51 25.89
C TRP A 85 1.65 -17.20 24.77
N THR A 86 0.69 -18.04 25.16
CA THR A 86 -0.21 -18.72 24.23
C THR A 86 -1.09 -17.74 23.49
N ARG A 87 -1.60 -18.18 22.33
CA ARG A 87 -2.54 -17.43 21.48
C ARG A 87 -3.81 -16.93 22.18
N ARG A 88 -4.19 -17.55 23.30
CA ARG A 88 -5.41 -17.24 24.06
C ARG A 88 -5.21 -16.10 25.08
N ILE A 89 -3.98 -15.68 25.33
CA ILE A 89 -3.65 -14.66 26.33
C ILE A 89 -2.96 -13.49 25.61
N PRO A 90 -3.71 -12.47 25.16
CA PRO A 90 -3.16 -11.39 24.35
C PRO A 90 -2.32 -10.39 25.16
N ALA A 91 -2.68 -10.14 26.42
CA ALA A 91 -1.97 -9.25 27.33
C ALA A 91 -2.34 -9.54 28.78
N PHE A 92 -1.46 -9.17 29.71
CA PHE A 92 -1.80 -8.93 31.11
C PHE A 92 -1.81 -7.43 31.39
N TYR A 93 -2.53 -6.99 32.41
CA TYR A 93 -2.52 -5.61 32.87
C TYR A 93 -2.16 -5.59 34.35
N ALA A 94 -1.06 -4.92 34.68
CA ALA A 94 -0.76 -4.59 36.08
C ALA A 94 -1.46 -3.26 36.39
N GLN A 95 -2.43 -3.29 37.30
CA GLN A 95 -3.25 -2.13 37.62
C GLN A 95 -3.10 -1.74 39.08
N VAL A 96 -2.89 -0.44 39.32
CA VAL A 96 -2.92 0.16 40.65
C VAL A 96 -4.13 1.08 40.71
N ILE A 97 -5.03 0.82 41.66
CA ILE A 97 -6.22 1.63 41.91
C ILE A 97 -6.00 2.38 43.23
N GLY A 98 -6.03 3.70 43.16
CA GLY A 98 -6.03 4.58 44.32
C GLY A 98 -7.46 4.97 44.68
N TYR A 99 -7.73 5.06 45.98
CA TYR A 99 -9.03 5.40 46.54
C TYR A 99 -8.91 6.70 47.34
N GLU A 100 -9.99 7.48 47.39
CA GLU A 100 -10.08 8.65 48.27
C GLU A 100 -10.00 8.26 49.74
N ASN A 101 -9.53 9.20 50.57
CA ASN A 101 -9.61 9.04 52.02
C ASN A 101 -11.08 9.05 52.44
N GLU A 102 -11.47 8.00 53.15
CA GLU A 102 -12.84 7.79 53.60
C GLU A 102 -13.27 8.87 54.61
N ARG A 103 -14.50 9.36 54.48
CA ARG A 103 -15.06 10.39 55.37
C ARG A 103 -16.07 9.81 56.37
N ARG A 104 -16.47 8.54 56.21
CA ARG A 104 -17.43 7.84 57.06
C ARG A 104 -16.84 6.57 57.69
N PRO A 105 -16.98 6.36 59.01
CA PRO A 105 -16.37 5.22 59.71
C PRO A 105 -16.99 3.86 59.37
N ASP A 106 -18.14 3.82 58.67
CA ASP A 106 -18.86 2.61 58.25
C ASP A 106 -18.49 2.10 56.85
N VAL A 107 -17.60 2.79 56.13
CA VAL A 107 -17.17 2.41 54.78
C VAL A 107 -15.68 2.04 54.80
N LEU A 108 -15.32 0.92 54.15
CA LEU A 108 -13.95 0.38 54.22
C LEU A 108 -12.96 1.11 53.29
N TYR A 109 -13.44 1.68 52.18
CA TYR A 109 -12.63 2.36 51.16
C TYR A 109 -13.45 3.49 50.52
N GLY A 110 -12.82 4.65 50.30
CA GLY A 110 -13.43 5.76 49.55
C GLY A 110 -13.61 5.45 48.07
N TYR A 111 -14.12 6.40 47.29
CA TYR A 111 -14.30 6.21 45.85
C TYR A 111 -12.95 6.08 45.12
N PRO A 112 -12.83 5.20 44.11
CA PRO A 112 -11.62 5.12 43.30
C PRO A 112 -11.44 6.42 42.50
N ASN A 113 -10.32 7.10 42.71
CA ASN A 113 -10.01 8.36 42.03
C ASN A 113 -8.74 8.29 41.16
N THR A 114 -8.00 7.19 41.24
CA THR A 114 -6.75 6.99 40.50
C THR A 114 -6.72 5.59 39.89
N LEU A 115 -6.39 5.50 38.60
CA LEU A 115 -6.12 4.23 37.93
C LEU A 115 -4.82 4.36 37.13
N ILE A 116 -3.80 3.61 37.54
CA ILE A 116 -2.58 3.39 36.74
C ILE A 116 -2.69 1.99 36.14
N SER A 117 -2.55 1.87 34.82
CA SER A 117 -2.65 0.60 34.11
C SER A 117 -1.44 0.39 33.22
N TRP A 118 -0.65 -0.64 33.51
CA TRP A 118 0.53 -1.01 32.73
C TRP A 118 0.25 -2.27 31.90
N PRO A 119 0.18 -2.16 30.56
CA PRO A 119 -0.02 -3.32 29.71
C PRO A 119 1.28 -4.13 29.59
N LEU A 120 1.16 -5.44 29.75
CA LEU A 120 2.18 -6.43 29.41
C LEU A 120 1.67 -7.18 28.18
N PRO A 121 1.97 -6.71 26.95
CA PRO A 121 1.46 -7.32 25.74
C PRO A 121 2.19 -8.63 25.43
N SER A 122 1.49 -9.57 24.81
CA SER A 122 2.09 -10.84 24.38
C SER A 122 3.06 -10.65 23.21
N VAL A 123 2.90 -9.59 22.41
CA VAL A 123 3.71 -9.29 21.23
C VAL A 123 4.23 -7.86 21.35
N THR A 124 5.54 -7.69 21.19
CA THR A 124 6.24 -6.40 21.25
C THR A 124 7.06 -6.17 19.98
N VAL A 125 6.51 -6.55 18.83
CA VAL A 125 7.14 -6.39 17.52
C VAL A 125 6.74 -5.02 16.94
N PRO A 126 7.70 -4.12 16.64
CA PRO A 126 7.39 -2.83 16.01
C PRO A 126 7.03 -3.00 14.53
N GLY A 127 6.27 -2.04 13.99
CA GLY A 127 5.78 -2.06 12.60
C GLY A 127 6.87 -2.37 11.58
N TRP A 128 7.98 -1.63 11.59
CA TRP A 128 9.05 -1.83 10.61
C TRP A 128 9.68 -3.23 10.62
N PHE A 129 9.73 -3.90 11.79
CA PHE A 129 10.32 -5.23 11.88
C PHE A 129 9.31 -6.30 11.43
N ALA A 130 8.04 -6.14 11.79
CA ALA A 130 6.98 -6.99 11.25
C ALA A 130 6.94 -6.90 9.72
N GLU A 131 6.88 -5.69 9.16
CA GLU A 131 6.82 -5.49 7.71
C GLU A 131 8.13 -5.83 7.01
N GLY A 132 9.26 -5.43 7.59
CA GLY A 132 10.57 -5.65 7.01
C GLY A 132 10.89 -7.14 6.90
N THR A 133 10.53 -7.93 7.92
CA THR A 133 10.67 -9.40 7.87
C THR A 133 9.65 -10.03 6.92
N ALA A 134 8.41 -9.52 6.84
CA ALA A 134 7.42 -10.01 5.88
C ALA A 134 7.75 -9.69 4.42
N GLN A 135 8.47 -8.59 4.14
CA GLN A 135 9.03 -8.27 2.81
C GLN A 135 10.35 -9.01 2.54
N PHE A 136 11.13 -9.31 3.58
CA PHE A 136 12.30 -10.18 3.48
C PHE A 136 11.94 -11.65 3.24
N GLN A 137 10.82 -12.09 3.79
CA GLN A 137 10.31 -13.46 3.72
C GLN A 137 11.35 -14.46 4.24
N PHE A 138 11.83 -15.35 3.38
CA PHE A 138 12.89 -16.30 3.66
C PHE A 138 13.85 -16.37 2.47
N THR A 139 15.08 -16.81 2.72
CA THR A 139 16.12 -16.93 1.68
C THR A 139 15.67 -17.85 0.55
N GLY A 140 15.77 -17.38 -0.69
CA GLY A 140 15.41 -18.16 -1.88
C GLY A 140 13.94 -18.06 -2.32
N SER A 141 13.08 -17.36 -1.56
CA SER A 141 11.69 -17.10 -1.95
C SER A 141 11.58 -16.28 -3.24
N GLY A 142 12.21 -15.09 -3.27
CA GLY A 142 12.19 -14.17 -4.40
C GLY A 142 10.80 -13.62 -4.74
N TYR A 143 9.80 -13.74 -3.85
CA TYR A 143 8.43 -13.32 -4.13
C TYR A 143 8.16 -11.85 -3.80
N ASP A 144 8.95 -11.25 -2.90
CA ASP A 144 9.11 -9.79 -2.76
C ASP A 144 10.59 -9.43 -2.97
N PHE A 145 10.85 -8.26 -3.54
CA PHE A 145 12.21 -7.82 -3.85
C PHE A 145 12.33 -6.30 -3.83
N TRP A 146 13.58 -5.84 -3.72
CA TRP A 146 13.91 -4.42 -3.72
C TRP A 146 13.89 -3.87 -5.15
N ASP A 147 12.82 -3.15 -5.49
CA ASP A 147 12.61 -2.56 -6.81
C ASP A 147 13.03 -1.09 -6.89
N SER A 148 12.98 -0.53 -8.10
CA SER A 148 13.38 0.85 -8.40
C SER A 148 12.47 1.92 -7.77
N HIS A 149 11.19 1.63 -7.53
CA HIS A 149 10.26 2.56 -6.90
C HIS A 149 10.59 2.68 -5.40
N ARG A 150 10.82 1.55 -4.73
CA ARG A 150 11.28 1.53 -3.33
C ARG A 150 12.63 2.23 -3.16
N ASP A 151 13.57 1.97 -4.06
CA ASP A 151 14.89 2.64 -4.05
C ASP A 151 14.74 4.15 -4.29
N MET A 152 13.85 4.57 -5.19
CA MET A 152 13.53 5.98 -5.42
C MET A 152 12.98 6.65 -4.16
N LEU A 153 11.99 6.06 -3.49
CA LEU A 153 11.38 6.62 -2.29
C LEU A 153 12.38 6.71 -1.14
N LEU A 154 13.16 5.64 -0.91
CA LEU A 154 14.19 5.64 0.12
C LEU A 154 15.27 6.68 -0.18
N ARG A 155 15.73 6.77 -1.43
CA ARG A 155 16.71 7.76 -1.88
C ARG A 155 16.21 9.18 -1.67
N GLN A 156 14.96 9.45 -2.02
CA GLN A 156 14.36 10.78 -1.86
C GLN A 156 14.27 11.14 -0.38
N ALA A 157 13.81 10.22 0.47
CA ALA A 157 13.75 10.42 1.92
C ALA A 157 15.14 10.67 2.54
N THR A 158 16.18 9.94 2.12
CA THR A 158 17.56 10.19 2.58
C THR A 158 18.05 11.56 2.14
N LEU A 159 18.00 11.88 0.84
CA LEU A 159 18.56 13.12 0.29
C LEU A 159 17.83 14.38 0.73
N SER A 160 16.59 14.25 1.19
CA SER A 160 15.77 15.36 1.72
C SER A 160 15.75 15.42 3.26
N ASN A 161 16.51 14.56 3.94
CA ASN A 161 16.52 14.44 5.41
C ASN A 161 15.11 14.19 6.01
N ARG A 162 14.34 13.30 5.37
CA ARG A 162 12.97 12.89 5.74
C ARG A 162 12.86 11.40 6.06
N LEU A 163 13.96 10.74 6.41
CA LEU A 163 13.91 9.37 6.93
C LEU A 163 13.11 9.35 8.24
N LEU A 164 12.36 8.26 8.46
CA LEU A 164 11.65 8.07 9.71
C LEU A 164 12.66 7.67 10.76
N SER A 165 12.59 8.27 11.95
CA SER A 165 13.44 7.83 13.06
C SER A 165 13.18 6.37 13.43
N PHE A 166 14.13 5.75 14.14
CA PHE A 166 13.97 4.38 14.64
C PHE A 166 12.66 4.16 15.42
N ASN A 167 12.24 5.18 16.20
CA ASN A 167 10.98 5.13 16.95
C ASN A 167 9.76 5.38 16.04
N ASP A 168 9.87 6.28 15.07
CA ASP A 168 8.78 6.58 14.14
C ASP A 168 8.45 5.40 13.23
N MET A 169 9.45 4.62 12.86
CA MET A 169 9.27 3.35 12.16
C MET A 169 8.49 2.29 12.95
N ALA A 170 8.25 2.48 14.26
CA ALA A 170 7.53 1.49 15.06
C ALA A 170 5.99 1.50 14.86
N TYR A 171 5.41 2.56 14.29
CA TYR A 171 3.95 2.75 14.22
C TYR A 171 3.48 3.40 12.90
N PHE A 172 2.23 3.11 12.50
CA PHE A 172 1.66 3.54 11.20
C PHE A 172 0.80 4.82 11.25
N GLY A 173 0.61 5.44 12.42
CA GLY A 173 -0.27 6.61 12.61
C GLY A 173 0.29 7.91 12.03
N LYS A 174 0.48 7.95 10.70
CA LYS A 174 1.11 9.04 9.93
C LYS A 174 0.44 9.15 8.54
N THR A 175 0.95 10.00 7.66
CA THR A 175 0.48 10.09 6.26
C THR A 175 0.74 8.78 5.49
N SER A 176 0.03 8.53 4.38
CA SER A 176 0.23 7.31 3.58
C SER A 176 1.66 7.14 3.06
N LEU A 177 2.36 8.23 2.73
CA LEU A 177 3.77 8.16 2.32
C LEU A 177 4.67 7.73 3.48
N GLU A 178 4.45 8.27 4.67
CA GLU A 178 5.22 7.90 5.87
C GLU A 178 4.88 6.49 6.34
N SER A 179 3.61 6.08 6.31
CA SER A 179 3.21 4.70 6.56
C SER A 179 3.90 3.74 5.59
N GLU A 180 4.00 4.08 4.30
CA GLU A 180 4.77 3.32 3.32
C GLU A 180 6.28 3.33 3.62
N GLY A 181 6.78 4.41 4.22
CA GLY A 181 8.13 4.51 4.79
C GLY A 181 8.42 3.43 5.84
N VAL A 182 7.44 3.04 6.66
CA VAL A 182 7.60 1.95 7.65
C VAL A 182 7.93 0.61 6.95
N TYR A 183 7.29 0.34 5.81
CA TYR A 183 7.57 -0.85 5.01
C TYR A 183 8.93 -0.74 4.33
N ASN A 184 9.17 0.32 3.54
CA ASN A 184 10.37 0.44 2.72
C ASN A 184 11.65 0.63 3.53
N GLN A 185 11.62 1.46 4.58
CA GLN A 185 12.76 1.61 5.50
C GLN A 185 12.94 0.34 6.34
N GLY A 186 11.83 -0.26 6.81
CA GLY A 186 11.85 -1.52 7.55
C GLY A 186 12.48 -2.66 6.76
N PHE A 187 12.14 -2.82 5.48
CA PHE A 187 12.71 -3.82 4.59
C PHE A 187 14.18 -3.56 4.29
N SER A 188 14.56 -2.31 4.01
CA SER A 188 15.95 -1.91 3.80
C SER A 188 16.81 -2.18 5.04
N LEU A 189 16.34 -1.78 6.22
CA LEU A 189 17.04 -2.00 7.49
C LEU A 189 17.12 -3.49 7.84
N THR A 190 16.04 -4.25 7.63
CA THR A 190 16.02 -5.71 7.82
C THR A 190 17.06 -6.40 6.94
N LYS A 191 17.13 -6.04 5.65
CA LYS A 191 18.17 -6.55 4.73
C LYS A 191 19.57 -6.15 5.17
N TYR A 192 19.75 -4.93 5.66
CA TYR A 192 21.03 -4.43 6.15
C TYR A 192 21.52 -5.21 7.37
N ILE A 193 20.65 -5.42 8.36
CA ILE A 193 20.93 -6.23 9.55
C ILE A 193 21.24 -7.67 9.14
N ALA A 194 20.37 -8.32 8.36
CA ALA A 194 20.58 -9.70 7.92
C ALA A 194 21.92 -9.88 7.18
N LYS A 195 22.27 -8.94 6.30
CA LYS A 195 23.54 -9.00 5.56
C LYS A 195 24.77 -8.85 6.45
N ARG A 196 24.71 -8.02 7.50
CA ARG A 196 25.87 -7.70 8.36
C ARG A 196 25.95 -8.53 9.63
N ALA A 197 24.85 -9.11 10.08
CA ALA A 197 24.77 -9.94 11.28
C ALA A 197 24.87 -11.46 11.00
N GLY A 198 25.26 -11.84 9.77
CA GLY A 198 25.55 -13.24 9.44
C GLY A 198 24.39 -14.03 8.80
N GLY A 199 23.31 -13.38 8.37
CA GLY A 199 22.24 -13.99 7.60
C GLY A 199 20.82 -13.78 8.17
N PRO A 200 19.82 -14.51 7.64
CA PRO A 200 18.43 -14.44 8.11
C PRO A 200 18.26 -14.97 9.54
N ASP A 201 19.17 -15.81 10.03
CA ASP A 201 19.15 -16.36 11.39
C ASP A 201 19.22 -15.26 12.46
N ALA A 202 19.84 -14.12 12.17
CA ALA A 202 19.82 -12.97 13.06
C ALA A 202 18.39 -12.44 13.25
N LEU A 203 17.55 -12.44 12.22
CA LEU A 203 16.15 -12.01 12.29
C LEU A 203 15.30 -13.00 13.09
N ALA A 204 15.57 -14.29 12.92
CA ALA A 204 14.96 -15.36 13.71
C ALA A 204 15.34 -15.25 15.19
N GLU A 205 16.61 -15.00 15.49
CA GLU A 205 17.11 -14.83 16.85
C GLU A 205 16.53 -13.57 17.51
N ILE A 206 16.43 -12.43 16.80
CA ILE A 206 15.72 -11.23 17.30
C ILE A 206 14.27 -11.58 17.65
N THR A 207 13.58 -12.30 16.75
CA THR A 207 12.20 -12.73 16.96
C THR A 207 12.07 -13.64 18.19
N ARG A 208 13.00 -14.58 18.38
CA ARG A 208 13.07 -15.46 19.54
C ARG A 208 13.35 -14.69 20.83
N GLN A 209 14.22 -13.68 20.80
CA GLN A 209 14.45 -12.83 21.97
C GLN A 209 13.14 -12.13 22.38
N LEU A 210 12.37 -11.58 21.44
CA LEU A 210 11.08 -10.94 21.73
C LEU A 210 10.06 -11.87 22.42
N SER A 211 10.15 -13.18 22.20
CA SER A 211 9.28 -14.18 22.84
C SER A 211 9.60 -14.44 24.32
N THR A 212 10.73 -13.95 24.82
CA THR A 212 11.12 -14.13 26.23
C THR A 212 10.52 -13.03 27.11
N PRO A 213 10.36 -13.23 28.44
CA PRO A 213 9.88 -12.17 29.34
C PRO A 213 10.75 -10.89 29.33
N TYR A 214 12.05 -11.04 29.06
CA TYR A 214 13.03 -9.97 28.94
C TYR A 214 13.91 -10.26 27.74
N PRO A 215 13.88 -9.46 26.66
CA PRO A 215 13.74 -8.00 26.60
C PRO A 215 12.29 -7.49 26.58
N ILE A 216 12.12 -6.29 27.13
CA ILE A 216 10.85 -5.54 27.11
C ILE A 216 10.76 -4.65 25.85
N SER A 217 11.89 -4.39 25.17
CA SER A 217 11.96 -3.53 23.99
C SER A 217 12.62 -4.22 22.79
N MET A 218 12.31 -3.71 21.59
CA MET A 218 12.96 -4.14 20.35
C MET A 218 14.48 -3.92 20.40
N ASP A 219 14.90 -2.78 20.94
CA ASP A 219 16.30 -2.39 21.01
C ASP A 219 17.15 -3.39 21.82
N ASP A 220 16.63 -3.88 22.95
CA ASP A 220 17.30 -4.90 23.76
C ASP A 220 17.24 -6.29 23.11
N ALA A 221 16.18 -6.62 22.37
CA ALA A 221 16.10 -7.85 21.58
C ALA A 221 17.17 -7.90 20.49
N ILE A 222 17.37 -6.80 19.76
CA ILE A 222 18.43 -6.69 18.75
C ILE A 222 19.80 -6.80 19.41
N ARG A 223 20.02 -6.16 20.56
CA ARG A 223 21.28 -6.25 21.30
C ARG A 223 21.60 -7.68 21.73
N LYS A 224 20.63 -8.41 22.27
CA LYS A 224 20.83 -9.81 22.68
C LYS A 224 21.11 -10.73 21.51
N ALA A 225 20.49 -10.49 20.35
CA ALA A 225 20.66 -11.29 19.16
C ALA A 225 21.95 -10.99 18.39
N THR A 226 22.38 -9.72 18.35
CA THR A 226 23.44 -9.25 17.44
C THR A 226 24.66 -8.65 18.15
N GLY A 227 24.59 -8.45 19.47
CA GLY A 227 25.60 -7.76 20.26
C GLY A 227 25.55 -6.23 20.19
N LYS A 228 24.69 -5.65 19.35
CA LYS A 228 24.57 -4.19 19.11
C LYS A 228 23.12 -3.73 19.26
N ARG A 229 22.90 -2.54 19.83
CA ARG A 229 21.54 -1.99 20.01
C ARG A 229 20.89 -1.65 18.66
N GLY A 230 19.56 -1.69 18.62
CA GLY A 230 18.79 -1.35 17.42
C GLY A 230 19.03 0.08 16.94
N VAL A 231 19.18 1.03 17.87
CA VAL A 231 19.52 2.42 17.54
C VAL A 231 20.88 2.54 16.84
N GLU A 232 21.88 1.77 17.28
CA GLU A 232 23.21 1.76 16.65
C GLU A 232 23.15 1.15 15.24
N TRP A 233 22.37 0.07 15.04
CA TRP A 233 22.11 -0.49 13.72
C TRP A 233 21.43 0.52 12.78
N TYR A 234 20.46 1.27 13.30
CA TYR A 234 19.76 2.31 12.54
C TYR A 234 20.71 3.43 12.13
N ASP A 235 21.52 3.95 13.05
CA ASP A 235 22.46 5.04 12.77
C ASP A 235 23.49 4.62 11.71
N GLU A 236 24.06 3.42 11.81
CA GLU A 236 24.98 2.89 10.79
C GLU A 236 24.31 2.71 9.43
N TRP A 237 23.07 2.20 9.41
CA TRP A 237 22.30 2.06 8.18
C TRP A 237 21.99 3.41 7.55
N LYS A 238 21.62 4.41 8.36
CA LYS A 238 21.37 5.78 7.92
C LYS A 238 22.61 6.39 7.29
N THR A 239 23.76 6.33 7.96
CA THR A 239 25.04 6.82 7.40
C THR A 239 25.39 6.11 6.10
N TRP A 240 25.20 4.79 6.04
CA TRP A 240 25.42 4.03 4.80
C TRP A 240 24.52 4.50 3.64
N LEU A 241 23.26 4.85 3.92
CA LEU A 241 22.36 5.42 2.90
C LEU A 241 22.79 6.82 2.46
N GLU A 242 23.18 7.67 3.40
CA GLU A 242 23.65 9.03 3.14
C GLU A 242 24.89 9.03 2.24
N ASP A 243 25.86 8.16 2.53
CA ASP A 243 27.06 7.98 1.70
C ASP A 243 26.70 7.47 0.30
N ARG A 244 25.87 6.40 0.23
CA ARG A 244 25.49 5.77 -1.04
C ARG A 244 24.74 6.74 -1.94
N TYR A 245 23.70 7.38 -1.43
CA TYR A 245 22.85 8.26 -2.24
C TYR A 245 23.47 9.63 -2.45
N GLY A 246 24.26 10.14 -1.49
CA GLY A 246 25.07 11.34 -1.68
C GLY A 246 26.09 11.17 -2.81
N GLY A 247 26.80 10.03 -2.82
CA GLY A 247 27.71 9.67 -3.92
C GLY A 247 26.98 9.58 -5.26
N LEU A 248 25.84 8.90 -5.31
CA LEU A 248 25.02 8.80 -6.53
C LEU A 248 24.54 10.17 -7.02
N LYS A 249 24.06 11.04 -6.11
CA LYS A 249 23.62 12.40 -6.45
C LYS A 249 24.77 13.19 -7.09
N ASN A 250 25.95 13.16 -6.49
CA ASN A 250 27.13 13.87 -7.00
C ASN A 250 27.55 13.38 -8.39
N GLN A 251 27.49 12.06 -8.62
CA GLN A 251 27.78 11.47 -9.92
C GLN A 251 26.77 11.88 -11.01
N LEU A 252 25.48 11.96 -10.66
CA LEU A 252 24.42 12.24 -11.63
C LEU A 252 24.17 13.74 -11.84
N GLN A 253 24.58 14.61 -10.91
CA GLN A 253 24.32 16.06 -10.95
C GLN A 253 24.63 16.73 -12.30
N PRO A 254 25.73 16.40 -13.02
CA PRO A 254 26.03 17.00 -14.32
C PRO A 254 25.07 16.61 -15.45
N TYR A 255 24.33 15.51 -15.29
CA TYR A 255 23.44 14.93 -16.30
C TYR A 255 21.95 15.19 -16.01
N LEU A 256 21.63 15.87 -14.90
CA LEU A 256 20.25 16.15 -14.54
C LEU A 256 19.66 17.22 -15.45
N THR A 257 18.56 16.89 -16.12
CA THR A 257 17.76 17.87 -16.87
C THR A 257 17.10 18.83 -15.89
N LYS A 258 17.24 20.15 -16.14
CA LYS A 258 16.49 21.16 -15.41
C LYS A 258 15.00 20.99 -15.71
N ALA A 259 14.18 20.93 -14.67
CA ALA A 259 12.74 20.84 -14.78
C ALA A 259 12.09 21.92 -13.92
N ASP A 260 10.99 22.49 -14.40
CA ASP A 260 10.15 23.40 -13.63
C ASP A 260 9.07 22.59 -12.90
N THR A 261 8.79 22.97 -11.65
CA THR A 261 7.77 22.30 -10.83
C THR A 261 6.39 22.88 -11.16
N LEU A 262 5.46 22.05 -11.61
CA LEU A 262 4.07 22.46 -11.90
C LEU A 262 3.16 22.39 -10.66
N GLU A 263 3.36 21.41 -9.79
CA GLU A 263 2.59 21.24 -8.56
C GLU A 263 3.54 20.74 -7.47
N ASN A 264 3.54 21.40 -6.31
CA ASN A 264 4.40 21.09 -5.17
C ASN A 264 3.61 20.73 -3.89
N THR A 265 2.28 20.77 -3.97
CA THR A 265 1.37 20.44 -2.88
C THR A 265 1.10 18.94 -2.86
N GLY A 266 1.05 18.38 -1.65
CA GLY A 266 0.86 16.95 -1.44
C GLY A 266 2.06 16.11 -1.84
N PHE A 267 1.92 14.80 -1.65
CA PHE A 267 2.96 13.82 -1.94
C PHE A 267 2.60 12.88 -3.08
N VAL A 268 1.41 13.04 -3.66
CA VAL A 268 0.89 12.30 -4.79
C VAL A 268 0.43 13.31 -5.83
N ASN A 269 1.10 13.33 -6.98
CA ASN A 269 0.73 14.12 -8.15
C ASN A 269 0.92 13.22 -9.38
N LEU A 270 -0.10 12.40 -9.66
CA LEU A 270 -0.01 11.26 -10.57
C LEU A 270 -0.88 11.41 -11.81
N PHE A 271 -0.55 10.64 -12.84
CA PHE A 271 -1.27 10.52 -14.09
C PHE A 271 -1.58 11.86 -14.80
N PRO A 272 -0.63 12.80 -14.92
CA PRO A 272 -0.89 14.06 -15.59
C PRO A 272 -1.25 13.84 -17.06
N ARG A 273 -2.25 14.58 -17.56
CA ARG A 273 -2.62 14.64 -18.98
C ARG A 273 -2.88 16.07 -19.39
N LEU A 274 -2.17 16.51 -20.43
CA LEU A 274 -2.45 17.78 -21.09
C LEU A 274 -3.80 17.73 -21.79
N SER A 275 -4.52 18.85 -21.75
CA SER A 275 -5.70 19.07 -22.58
C SER A 275 -5.32 19.04 -24.07
N PRO A 276 -6.28 18.76 -24.98
CA PRO A 276 -5.98 18.74 -26.42
C PRO A 276 -5.39 20.03 -26.98
N ASP A 277 -5.74 21.18 -26.39
CA ASP A 277 -5.18 22.49 -26.74
C ASP A 277 -3.83 22.80 -26.07
N GLY A 278 -3.36 21.93 -25.16
CA GLY A 278 -2.11 22.08 -24.43
C GLY A 278 -2.12 23.16 -23.34
N ARG A 279 -3.25 23.82 -23.08
CA ARG A 279 -3.34 24.96 -22.16
C ARG A 279 -3.61 24.58 -20.70
N LYS A 280 -3.98 23.32 -20.45
CA LYS A 280 -4.29 22.82 -19.11
C LYS A 280 -3.68 21.46 -18.89
N VAL A 281 -3.50 21.07 -17.63
CA VAL A 281 -3.18 19.70 -17.23
C VAL A 281 -4.15 19.20 -16.18
N ALA A 282 -4.76 18.04 -16.45
CA ALA A 282 -5.55 17.30 -15.48
C ALA A 282 -4.67 16.23 -14.81
N PHE A 283 -4.78 16.08 -13.49
CA PHE A 283 -3.97 15.13 -12.72
C PHE A 283 -4.70 14.66 -11.46
N ILE A 284 -4.23 13.55 -10.88
CA ILE A 284 -4.72 13.04 -9.60
C ILE A 284 -3.78 13.50 -8.50
N SER A 285 -4.34 14.15 -7.48
CA SER A 285 -3.56 14.59 -6.32
C SER A 285 -4.27 14.35 -5.00
N ASN A 286 -3.48 14.21 -3.93
CA ASN A 286 -3.99 14.24 -2.55
C ASN A 286 -3.88 15.62 -1.91
N GLN A 287 -3.08 16.54 -2.49
CA GLN A 287 -2.74 17.85 -1.89
C GLN A 287 -2.56 17.76 -0.36
N ASN A 288 -3.33 18.52 0.42
CA ASN A 288 -3.21 18.62 1.87
C ASN A 288 -3.84 17.45 2.65
N ARG A 289 -4.17 16.33 2.00
CA ARG A 289 -4.80 15.17 2.64
C ARG A 289 -3.77 14.11 3.00
N ASP A 290 -3.85 13.60 4.21
CA ASP A 290 -2.88 12.64 4.74
C ASP A 290 -2.94 11.26 4.06
N TYR A 291 -4.09 10.90 3.49
CA TYR A 291 -4.33 9.56 2.94
C TYR A 291 -4.42 9.54 1.42
N PHE A 292 -3.66 8.64 0.78
CA PHE A 292 -3.67 8.44 -0.67
C PHE A 292 -5.08 8.12 -1.21
N GLY A 293 -5.84 7.30 -0.49
CA GLY A 293 -7.21 6.93 -0.86
C GLY A 293 -8.21 8.10 -0.85
N GLN A 294 -7.80 9.29 -0.43
CA GLN A 294 -8.59 10.52 -0.46
C GLN A 294 -8.23 11.44 -1.65
N SER A 295 -7.55 10.90 -2.68
CA SER A 295 -7.18 11.62 -3.90
C SER A 295 -8.38 12.23 -4.63
N SER A 296 -8.11 13.25 -5.43
CA SER A 296 -9.11 13.99 -6.21
C SER A 296 -8.55 14.32 -7.60
N LEU A 297 -9.45 14.63 -8.53
CA LEU A 297 -9.12 15.14 -9.85
C LEU A 297 -8.90 16.65 -9.76
N TYR A 298 -7.71 17.09 -10.17
CA TYR A 298 -7.31 18.48 -10.23
C TYR A 298 -7.06 18.93 -11.66
N LEU A 299 -7.19 20.23 -11.88
CA LEU A 299 -6.93 20.90 -13.15
C LEU A 299 -6.04 22.11 -12.88
N HIS A 300 -4.89 22.18 -13.53
CA HIS A 300 -4.06 23.37 -13.58
C HIS A 300 -4.26 24.05 -14.93
N ASP A 301 -4.70 25.31 -14.89
CA ASP A 301 -4.79 26.19 -16.06
C ASP A 301 -3.51 27.02 -16.16
N PHE A 302 -2.73 26.81 -17.25
CA PHE A 302 -1.44 27.47 -17.41
C PHE A 302 -1.55 28.95 -17.76
N ASP A 303 -2.68 29.41 -18.31
CA ASP A 303 -2.85 30.83 -18.64
C ASP A 303 -3.11 31.67 -17.39
N LYS A 304 -3.78 31.08 -16.40
CA LYS A 304 -4.14 31.72 -15.13
C LYS A 304 -3.15 31.42 -14.00
N ASP A 305 -2.33 30.39 -14.19
CA ASP A 305 -1.51 29.77 -13.15
C ASP A 305 -2.33 29.39 -11.90
N GLU A 306 -3.48 28.75 -12.13
CA GLU A 306 -4.44 28.39 -11.09
C GLU A 306 -4.70 26.88 -11.09
N VAL A 307 -4.70 26.28 -9.90
CA VAL A 307 -5.04 24.87 -9.67
C VAL A 307 -6.40 24.79 -8.98
N GLU A 308 -7.38 24.14 -9.63
CA GLU A 308 -8.70 23.88 -9.05
C GLU A 308 -8.97 22.38 -8.87
N ILE A 309 -9.75 22.04 -7.85
CA ILE A 309 -10.29 20.68 -7.67
C ILE A 309 -11.58 20.53 -8.49
N LEU A 310 -11.61 19.56 -9.39
CA LEU A 310 -12.80 19.26 -10.20
C LEU A 310 -13.73 18.27 -9.50
N VAL A 311 -13.17 17.16 -9.00
CA VAL A 311 -13.96 16.05 -8.41
C VAL A 311 -13.19 15.36 -7.28
N GLY A 312 -13.84 15.22 -6.13
CA GLY A 312 -13.33 14.41 -5.02
C GLY A 312 -13.42 12.90 -5.26
N GLY A 313 -12.42 12.16 -4.79
CA GLY A 313 -12.40 10.69 -4.80
C GLY A 313 -11.99 10.05 -6.13
N ALA A 314 -11.49 10.83 -7.08
CA ALA A 314 -10.96 10.33 -8.34
C ALA A 314 -9.63 9.60 -8.13
N ASN A 315 -9.40 8.53 -8.89
CA ASN A 315 -8.21 7.69 -8.83
C ASN A 315 -7.86 7.07 -10.19
N GLY A 316 -6.67 6.48 -10.25
CA GLY A 316 -6.15 5.81 -11.45
C GLY A 316 -5.87 6.78 -12.60
N ALA A 317 -5.43 6.21 -13.73
CA ALA A 317 -5.10 7.02 -14.88
C ALA A 317 -6.36 7.60 -15.56
N LEU A 318 -6.29 8.87 -15.95
CA LEU A 318 -7.37 9.65 -16.59
C LEU A 318 -7.09 9.91 -18.08
N THR A 319 -8.08 10.41 -18.80
CA THR A 319 -7.95 10.88 -20.18
C THR A 319 -8.89 12.04 -20.48
N TRP A 320 -8.53 12.89 -21.45
CA TRP A 320 -9.38 13.97 -21.95
C TRP A 320 -10.31 13.46 -23.05
N LEU A 321 -11.51 14.05 -23.16
CA LEU A 321 -12.28 13.93 -24.38
C LEU A 321 -11.49 14.57 -25.55
N PRO A 322 -11.57 14.04 -26.78
CA PRO A 322 -10.81 14.57 -27.92
C PRO A 322 -11.09 16.05 -28.22
N ASP A 323 -12.31 16.52 -27.92
CA ASP A 323 -12.73 17.91 -28.08
C ASP A 323 -12.33 18.83 -26.91
N GLY A 324 -11.73 18.28 -25.85
CA GLY A 324 -11.33 19.01 -24.65
C GLY A 324 -12.49 19.42 -23.73
N SER A 325 -13.73 18.99 -24.01
CA SER A 325 -14.92 19.40 -23.26
C SER A 325 -15.01 18.78 -21.86
N GLY A 326 -14.21 17.75 -21.57
CA GLY A 326 -14.25 17.05 -20.30
C GLY A 326 -13.14 16.03 -20.11
N VAL A 327 -13.11 15.43 -18.91
CA VAL A 327 -12.10 14.46 -18.46
C VAL A 327 -12.79 13.18 -17.99
N ILE A 328 -12.35 12.03 -18.49
CA ILE A 328 -12.79 10.71 -18.04
C ILE A 328 -11.80 10.19 -16.99
N PHE A 329 -12.33 9.72 -15.87
CA PHE A 329 -11.57 9.25 -14.71
C PHE A 329 -12.27 8.06 -14.04
N SER A 330 -11.56 7.37 -13.15
CA SER A 330 -12.11 6.31 -12.31
C SER A 330 -12.42 6.84 -10.90
N ARG A 331 -13.49 6.34 -10.30
CA ARG A 331 -13.84 6.59 -8.89
C ARG A 331 -14.59 5.39 -8.32
N ARG A 332 -14.39 5.12 -7.02
CA ARG A 332 -15.17 4.10 -6.32
C ARG A 332 -16.62 4.55 -6.15
N ALA A 333 -17.56 3.68 -6.51
CA ALA A 333 -18.98 3.91 -6.36
C ALA A 333 -19.71 2.60 -6.01
N PRO A 334 -20.89 2.68 -5.36
CA PRO A 334 -21.69 1.51 -5.09
C PRO A 334 -22.10 0.79 -6.38
N ASN A 335 -21.93 -0.53 -6.40
CA ASN A 335 -22.54 -1.43 -7.39
C ASN A 335 -23.99 -1.77 -7.00
N SER A 336 -24.60 -2.73 -7.70
CA SER A 336 -25.98 -3.16 -7.43
C SER A 336 -26.18 -3.84 -6.07
N SER A 337 -25.13 -4.36 -5.43
CA SER A 337 -25.17 -4.95 -4.08
C SER A 337 -24.77 -3.96 -2.97
N GLY A 338 -24.44 -2.72 -3.31
CA GLY A 338 -23.98 -1.70 -2.37
C GLY A 338 -22.47 -1.72 -2.07
N SER A 339 -21.72 -2.69 -2.63
CA SER A 339 -20.26 -2.76 -2.50
C SER A 339 -19.58 -1.65 -3.29
N LEU A 340 -18.46 -1.14 -2.78
CA LEU A 340 -17.71 -0.06 -3.43
C LEU A 340 -16.70 -0.64 -4.43
N VAL A 341 -16.93 -0.38 -5.70
CA VAL A 341 -16.09 -0.82 -6.82
C VAL A 341 -15.69 0.34 -7.69
N HIS A 342 -14.60 0.22 -8.44
CA HIS A 342 -14.18 1.26 -9.37
C HIS A 342 -15.09 1.27 -10.61
N ASP A 343 -15.51 2.46 -11.00
CA ASP A 343 -16.26 2.71 -12.22
C ASP A 343 -15.75 3.99 -12.90
N LEU A 344 -16.04 4.09 -14.20
CA LEU A 344 -15.67 5.24 -15.02
C LEU A 344 -16.71 6.35 -14.89
N PHE A 345 -16.21 7.58 -14.88
CA PHE A 345 -16.99 8.82 -14.82
C PHE A 345 -16.41 9.83 -15.81
N LEU A 346 -17.28 10.68 -16.35
CA LEU A 346 -16.93 11.86 -17.14
C LEU A 346 -17.22 13.11 -16.30
N TYR A 347 -16.24 14.00 -16.16
CA TYR A 347 -16.45 15.37 -15.71
C TYR A 347 -16.52 16.29 -16.92
N LYS A 348 -17.65 16.97 -17.12
CA LYS A 348 -17.82 18.01 -18.14
C LYS A 348 -17.42 19.37 -17.56
N LEU A 349 -16.58 20.10 -18.30
CA LEU A 349 -16.02 21.37 -17.83
C LEU A 349 -17.03 22.51 -17.85
N GLU A 350 -17.84 22.60 -18.91
CA GLU A 350 -18.76 23.74 -19.13
C GLU A 350 -19.84 23.85 -18.05
N ASP A 351 -20.51 22.74 -17.75
CA ASP A 351 -21.61 22.67 -16.77
C ASP A 351 -21.15 22.19 -15.37
N LYS A 352 -19.84 21.95 -15.20
CA LYS A 352 -19.22 21.39 -13.98
C LYS A 352 -19.92 20.12 -13.48
N LYS A 353 -20.42 19.29 -14.42
CA LYS A 353 -21.25 18.12 -14.11
C LYS A 353 -20.45 16.83 -14.21
N THR A 354 -20.66 15.93 -13.25
CA THR A 354 -20.14 14.56 -13.30
C THR A 354 -21.22 13.58 -13.79
N ILE A 355 -20.86 12.75 -14.76
CA ILE A 355 -21.71 11.69 -15.35
C ILE A 355 -21.05 10.34 -15.09
N ARG A 356 -21.80 9.36 -14.61
CA ARG A 356 -21.31 7.97 -14.46
C ARG A 356 -21.40 7.27 -15.81
N LEU A 357 -20.28 6.72 -16.29
CA LEU A 357 -20.19 6.03 -17.57
C LEU A 357 -20.32 4.51 -17.43
N SER A 358 -19.95 3.93 -16.29
CA SER A 358 -20.05 2.48 -16.06
C SER A 358 -20.66 2.13 -14.71
N LYS A 359 -21.18 0.90 -14.59
CA LYS A 359 -21.70 0.37 -13.33
C LYS A 359 -21.25 -1.07 -13.10
N GLY A 360 -20.54 -1.28 -11.98
CA GLY A 360 -20.11 -2.62 -11.58
C GLY A 360 -18.98 -3.18 -12.45
N LEU A 361 -18.30 -2.32 -13.21
CA LEU A 361 -17.29 -2.75 -14.18
C LEU A 361 -15.95 -3.08 -13.54
N ARG A 362 -15.72 -2.57 -12.31
CA ARG A 362 -14.46 -2.69 -11.56
C ARG A 362 -13.29 -2.15 -12.37
N SER A 363 -13.51 -1.02 -13.03
CA SER A 363 -12.64 -0.47 -14.06
C SER A 363 -11.82 0.71 -13.56
N GLU A 364 -10.52 0.69 -13.86
CA GLU A 364 -9.56 1.75 -13.57
C GLU A 364 -8.75 2.10 -14.82
N SER A 365 -7.98 3.19 -14.78
CA SER A 365 -6.99 3.57 -15.79
C SER A 365 -7.53 3.54 -17.23
N VAL A 366 -8.24 4.59 -17.61
CA VAL A 366 -8.97 4.70 -18.88
C VAL A 366 -8.19 5.50 -19.92
N ASP A 367 -8.40 5.18 -21.19
CA ASP A 367 -8.07 6.03 -22.33
C ASP A 367 -9.18 5.97 -23.40
N ILE A 368 -9.27 7.01 -24.23
CA ILE A 368 -10.28 7.14 -25.29
C ILE A 368 -9.61 7.16 -26.65
N SER A 369 -10.23 6.51 -27.64
CA SER A 369 -9.75 6.55 -29.02
C SER A 369 -9.82 7.97 -29.58
N THR A 370 -8.96 8.27 -30.54
CA THR A 370 -8.86 9.62 -31.13
C THR A 370 -10.13 10.09 -31.83
N ASP A 371 -10.96 9.17 -32.31
CA ASP A 371 -12.29 9.45 -32.86
C ASP A 371 -13.38 9.64 -31.79
N GLY A 372 -13.06 9.46 -30.50
CA GLY A 372 -13.97 9.59 -29.38
C GLY A 372 -14.96 8.45 -29.20
N LYS A 373 -14.88 7.37 -29.99
CA LYS A 373 -15.93 6.32 -30.05
C LYS A 373 -15.70 5.14 -29.13
N ARG A 374 -14.47 4.88 -28.70
CA ARG A 374 -14.11 3.68 -27.93
C ARG A 374 -13.27 4.03 -26.72
N LEU A 375 -13.58 3.39 -25.60
CA LEU A 375 -12.79 3.44 -24.38
C LEU A 375 -11.97 2.17 -24.27
N VAL A 376 -10.72 2.29 -23.85
CA VAL A 376 -9.91 1.19 -23.32
C VAL A 376 -9.66 1.44 -21.84
N PHE A 377 -9.73 0.41 -21.02
CA PHE A 377 -9.52 0.52 -19.58
C PHE A 377 -9.01 -0.79 -19.00
N THR A 378 -8.41 -0.71 -17.81
CA THR A 378 -8.16 -1.90 -16.99
C THR A 378 -9.43 -2.27 -16.21
N MET A 379 -9.66 -3.56 -15.97
CA MET A 379 -10.74 -4.06 -15.14
C MET A 379 -10.25 -5.16 -14.19
N ASN A 380 -10.77 -5.17 -12.97
CA ASN A 380 -10.47 -6.21 -11.99
C ASN A 380 -11.51 -7.34 -12.05
N ASN A 381 -11.02 -8.56 -12.21
CA ASN A 381 -11.83 -9.78 -12.25
C ASN A 381 -11.16 -10.88 -11.42
N ALA A 382 -11.67 -11.15 -10.22
CA ALA A 382 -11.18 -12.19 -9.32
C ALA A 382 -9.65 -12.16 -9.08
N GLY A 383 -9.08 -10.98 -8.87
CA GLY A 383 -7.65 -10.77 -8.60
C GLY A 383 -6.78 -10.62 -9.83
N LYS A 384 -7.40 -10.65 -11.01
CA LYS A 384 -6.74 -10.42 -12.28
C LYS A 384 -7.12 -9.07 -12.86
N ARG A 385 -6.11 -8.29 -13.22
CA ARG A 385 -6.30 -7.01 -13.91
C ARG A 385 -6.17 -7.22 -15.41
N GLU A 386 -7.29 -7.12 -16.10
CA GLU A 386 -7.43 -7.37 -17.53
C GLU A 386 -7.66 -6.07 -18.30
N ILE A 387 -7.51 -6.11 -19.63
CA ILE A 387 -7.85 -4.99 -20.51
C ILE A 387 -9.23 -5.23 -21.14
N GLY A 388 -10.09 -4.23 -21.04
CA GLY A 388 -11.40 -4.17 -21.68
C GLY A 388 -11.50 -3.01 -22.67
N ILE A 389 -12.30 -3.20 -23.73
CA ILE A 389 -12.71 -2.15 -24.67
C ILE A 389 -14.24 -2.13 -24.74
N ALA A 390 -14.82 -0.93 -24.65
CA ALA A 390 -16.25 -0.69 -24.82
C ALA A 390 -16.50 0.55 -25.68
N ALA A 391 -17.72 0.69 -26.21
CA ALA A 391 -18.14 1.93 -26.87
C ALA A 391 -18.26 3.07 -25.84
N MET A 392 -17.93 4.30 -26.27
CA MET A 392 -18.17 5.50 -25.46
C MET A 392 -19.69 5.77 -25.38
N PRO A 393 -20.28 5.89 -24.18
CA PRO A 393 -21.69 6.22 -24.04
C PRO A 393 -22.04 7.59 -24.62
N ASP A 394 -23.26 7.74 -25.14
CA ASP A 394 -23.79 9.04 -25.54
C ASP A 394 -24.13 9.89 -24.31
N CYS A 395 -23.20 10.78 -23.96
CA CYS A 395 -23.31 11.71 -22.85
C CYS A 395 -24.17 12.96 -23.14
N SER A 396 -24.77 13.06 -24.33
CA SER A 396 -25.74 14.11 -24.68
C SER A 396 -27.19 13.68 -24.40
N ALA A 397 -27.43 12.38 -24.29
CA ALA A 397 -28.75 11.81 -24.01
C ALA A 397 -29.29 12.24 -22.63
N LYS A 398 -30.62 12.35 -22.52
CA LYS A 398 -31.32 12.67 -21.25
C LYS A 398 -31.01 11.63 -20.15
N LYS A 399 -30.79 10.38 -20.54
CA LYS A 399 -30.34 9.28 -19.69
C LYS A 399 -29.18 8.59 -20.38
N VAL A 400 -28.02 8.60 -19.75
CA VAL A 400 -26.81 7.93 -20.25
C VAL A 400 -26.94 6.43 -19.97
N GLU A 401 -26.78 5.63 -21.02
CA GLU A 401 -26.67 4.17 -20.91
C GLU A 401 -25.27 3.83 -20.39
N MET A 402 -25.20 3.31 -19.17
CA MET A 402 -23.93 2.99 -18.52
C MET A 402 -23.40 1.67 -19.06
N ILE A 403 -22.08 1.61 -19.26
CA ILE A 403 -21.33 0.38 -19.58
C ILE A 403 -21.45 -0.60 -18.41
N THR A 404 -21.87 -1.82 -18.74
CA THR A 404 -21.90 -2.99 -17.88
C THR A 404 -20.91 -4.05 -18.37
N PRO A 405 -20.58 -5.09 -17.58
CA PRO A 405 -19.70 -6.17 -18.02
C PRO A 405 -20.12 -6.85 -19.34
N GLU A 406 -21.41 -6.80 -19.67
CA GLU A 406 -22.02 -7.34 -20.89
C GLU A 406 -21.75 -6.47 -22.13
N ASP A 407 -21.48 -5.17 -21.95
CA ASP A 407 -21.23 -4.22 -23.04
C ASP A 407 -19.76 -4.22 -23.52
N ILE A 408 -18.93 -5.07 -22.93
CA ILE A 408 -17.51 -5.18 -23.29
C ILE A 408 -17.38 -5.84 -24.66
N ILE A 409 -16.90 -5.07 -25.64
CA ILE A 409 -16.74 -5.48 -27.03
C ILE A 409 -15.49 -6.35 -27.22
N TYR A 410 -14.44 -6.08 -26.44
CA TYR A 410 -13.21 -6.86 -26.47
C TYR A 410 -12.60 -6.99 -25.08
N ARG A 411 -12.16 -8.21 -24.76
CA ARG A 411 -11.36 -8.53 -23.57
C ARG A 411 -10.04 -9.12 -24.03
N HIS A 412 -8.93 -8.57 -23.54
CA HIS A 412 -7.62 -9.07 -23.90
C HIS A 412 -7.38 -10.44 -23.24
N PRO A 413 -7.09 -11.51 -24.03
CA PRO A 413 -6.76 -12.80 -23.46
C PRO A 413 -5.43 -12.69 -22.70
N SER A 414 -5.37 -13.27 -21.52
CA SER A 414 -4.20 -13.18 -20.65
C SER A 414 -4.05 -14.41 -19.77
N LEU A 415 -2.80 -14.76 -19.49
CA LEU A 415 -2.46 -15.88 -18.61
C LEU A 415 -2.90 -15.59 -17.17
N PRO A 416 -3.12 -16.63 -16.33
CA PRO A 416 -3.61 -16.44 -14.96
C PRO A 416 -2.73 -15.55 -14.07
N GLN A 417 -1.47 -15.33 -14.43
CA GLN A 417 -0.51 -14.56 -13.61
C GLN A 417 -0.24 -13.17 -14.17
N GLU A 418 -0.73 -12.87 -15.38
CA GLU A 418 -0.50 -11.59 -16.04
C GLU A 418 -1.41 -10.51 -15.44
N GLN A 419 -0.84 -9.34 -15.22
CA GLN A 419 -1.54 -8.15 -14.76
C GLN A 419 -1.25 -7.00 -15.73
N TYR A 420 -2.29 -6.32 -16.21
CA TYR A 420 -2.14 -5.22 -17.17
C TYR A 420 -2.42 -3.86 -16.53
N TYR A 421 -1.66 -2.86 -16.93
CA TYR A 421 -1.70 -1.53 -16.35
C TYR A 421 -1.71 -0.45 -17.43
N ILE A 422 -2.51 0.59 -17.19
CA ILE A 422 -2.49 1.88 -17.90
C ILE A 422 -2.48 1.72 -19.44
N PRO A 423 -3.56 1.18 -20.04
CA PRO A 423 -3.68 1.12 -21.49
C PRO A 423 -3.73 2.52 -22.09
N ARG A 424 -3.11 2.68 -23.28
CA ARG A 424 -3.12 3.92 -24.05
C ARG A 424 -3.32 3.66 -25.53
N TRP A 425 -4.24 4.40 -26.13
CA TRP A 425 -4.39 4.41 -27.59
C TRP A 425 -3.18 5.07 -28.23
N SER A 426 -2.75 4.54 -29.38
CA SER A 426 -1.83 5.25 -30.25
C SER A 426 -2.51 6.49 -30.83
N PRO A 427 -1.75 7.55 -31.19
CA PRO A 427 -2.32 8.76 -31.79
C PRO A 427 -3.10 8.52 -33.09
N ASP A 428 -2.80 7.44 -33.82
CA ASP A 428 -3.53 7.02 -35.02
C ASP A 428 -4.78 6.16 -34.72
N GLY A 429 -5.02 5.83 -33.45
CA GLY A 429 -6.14 4.99 -32.99
C GLY A 429 -6.07 3.51 -33.40
N GLY A 430 -4.97 3.08 -34.03
CA GLY A 430 -4.83 1.73 -34.58
C GLY A 430 -4.25 0.70 -33.60
N LYS A 431 -3.60 1.14 -32.53
CA LYS A 431 -2.90 0.29 -31.55
C LYS A 431 -3.19 0.73 -30.13
N ILE A 432 -2.93 -0.18 -29.19
CA ILE A 432 -2.99 0.08 -27.76
C ILE A 432 -1.67 -0.35 -27.14
N ALA A 433 -0.99 0.58 -26.47
CA ALA A 433 0.16 0.28 -25.63
C ALA A 433 -0.31 -0.06 -24.22
N VAL A 434 0.26 -1.11 -23.63
CA VAL A 434 -0.07 -1.57 -22.28
C VAL A 434 1.22 -1.92 -21.53
N ALA A 435 1.29 -1.57 -20.25
CA ALA A 435 2.27 -2.17 -19.35
C ALA A 435 1.71 -3.50 -18.84
N HIS A 436 2.53 -4.53 -18.75
CA HIS A 436 2.13 -5.82 -18.18
C HIS A 436 3.27 -6.40 -17.33
N HIS A 437 2.89 -7.28 -16.40
CA HIS A 437 3.80 -8.09 -15.58
C HIS A 437 3.24 -9.50 -15.46
#